data_AF-A0A7K2M0Y7-F1
#
_entry.id   AF-A0A7K2M0Y7-F1
#
_cell.length_a   1.000
_cell.length_b   1.000
_cell.length_c   1.000
_cell.angle_alpha   90.00
_cell.angle_beta   90.00
_cell.angle_gamma   90.00
#
_symmetry.space_group_name_H-M   'P 1'
#
loop_
_entity.id
_entity.type
_entity.pdbx_description
1 polymer ?
#
loop_
_entity_poly.entity_id
_entity_poly.type
_entity_poly.pdbx_seq_one_letter_code
_entity_poly.pdbx_strand_id
1 'polypeptide(L)'
;RAESMVGPDGSTRFDGRPHGGAYTRAELTGLVRYAARRGVSVVPEIGMPGHVRAALAAYPHLGNRPDRTLDVWTRWGVCDTVLGVHDEVLAFCRAVLAEVMEVFPAPYVHLGGDECPTTEWERSPVARARAAAEGLPAPAALHGWLLGKAGAYLADHGRRPVGWAENGSRLPPGFTAMSWREPAHAADALRRGHDVVLTHHRTTYLDYAQDHDRCG
;
A
#
# COMPACT_ATOMS: atom_id res chain seq x y z
N ARG A 1 -11.07 14.12 3.89
CA ARG A 1 -11.84 14.09 2.62
C ARG A 1 -13.14 14.86 2.79
N ALA A 2 -13.71 15.42 1.72
CA ALA A 2 -14.90 16.28 1.79
C ALA A 2 -16.21 15.52 2.04
N GLU A 3 -16.28 14.26 1.62
CA GLU A 3 -17.44 13.37 1.77
C GLU A 3 -17.01 11.90 1.66
N SER A 4 -17.90 10.97 2.02
CA SER A 4 -17.68 9.53 1.89
C SER A 4 -18.75 8.88 1.02
N MET A 5 -18.33 7.93 0.17
CA MET A 5 -19.25 7.09 -0.60
C MET A 5 -20.03 6.14 0.31
N VAL A 6 -21.34 6.03 0.08
CA VAL A 6 -22.26 5.26 0.94
C VAL A 6 -22.91 4.14 0.14
N GLY A 7 -22.99 2.95 0.73
CA GLY A 7 -23.52 1.74 0.07
C GLY A 7 -22.40 0.80 -0.41
N PRO A 8 -22.77 -0.23 -1.17
CA PRO A 8 -21.81 -1.24 -1.64
C PRO A 8 -20.81 -0.65 -2.64
N ASP A 9 -19.80 -1.45 -2.98
CA ASP A 9 -18.89 -1.14 -4.09
C ASP A 9 -19.65 -0.76 -5.38
N GLY A 10 -19.13 0.22 -6.11
CA GLY A 10 -19.79 0.79 -7.29
C GLY A 10 -20.94 1.78 -7.00
N SER A 11 -21.24 2.09 -5.73
CA SER A 11 -22.22 3.14 -5.39
C SER A 11 -21.83 4.50 -5.98
N THR A 12 -22.83 5.32 -6.29
CA THR A 12 -22.64 6.72 -6.72
C THR A 12 -23.19 7.72 -5.69
N ARG A 13 -23.59 7.25 -4.50
CA ARG A 13 -24.15 8.07 -3.43
C ARG A 13 -23.07 8.49 -2.44
N PHE A 14 -23.18 9.72 -1.96
CA PHE A 14 -22.27 10.29 -0.98
C PHE A 14 -23.05 10.93 0.18
N ASP A 15 -22.43 10.97 1.35
CA ASP A 15 -23.05 11.50 2.57
C ASP A 15 -22.96 13.03 2.71
N GLY A 16 -22.15 13.70 1.88
CA GLY A 16 -21.90 15.14 1.96
C GLY A 16 -21.24 15.59 3.27
N ARG A 17 -20.64 14.67 4.04
CA ARG A 17 -20.08 14.97 5.37
C ARG A 17 -18.56 14.89 5.35
N PRO A 18 -17.85 15.98 5.68
CA PRO A 18 -16.40 15.95 5.82
C PRO A 18 -15.97 14.91 6.86
N HIS A 19 -14.94 14.13 6.51
CA HIS A 19 -14.38 13.09 7.37
C HIS A 19 -12.86 13.11 7.35
N GLY A 20 -12.24 12.99 8.53
CA GLY A 20 -10.79 12.97 8.70
C GLY A 20 -10.36 12.74 10.15
N GLY A 21 -9.05 12.65 10.34
CA GLY A 21 -8.39 12.35 11.61
C GLY A 21 -7.05 11.65 11.35
N ALA A 22 -6.15 11.70 12.32
CA ALA A 22 -4.87 10.98 12.28
C ALA A 22 -4.40 10.69 13.71
N TYR A 23 -3.64 9.61 13.88
CA TYR A 23 -2.96 9.33 15.13
C TYR A 23 -1.66 10.13 15.19
N THR A 24 -1.42 10.78 16.32
CA THR A 24 -0.12 11.36 16.66
C THR A 24 0.90 10.27 16.97
N ARG A 25 2.19 10.60 16.87
CA ARG A 25 3.29 9.71 17.27
C ARG A 25 3.12 9.20 18.71
N ALA A 26 2.64 10.05 19.63
CA ALA A 26 2.42 9.70 21.03
C ALA A 26 1.28 8.69 21.18
N GLU A 27 0.16 8.87 20.47
CA GLU A 27 -0.96 7.93 20.47
C GLU A 27 -0.56 6.57 19.88
N LEU A 28 0.17 6.56 18.76
CA LEU A 28 0.70 5.32 18.18
C LEU A 28 1.65 4.60 19.13
N THR A 29 2.57 5.33 19.76
CA THR A 29 3.48 4.76 20.78
C THR A 29 2.69 4.18 21.96
N GLY A 30 1.63 4.86 22.40
CA GLY A 30 0.72 4.39 23.44
C GLY A 30 0.00 3.11 23.05
N LEU A 31 -0.53 3.05 21.82
CA LEU A 31 -1.20 1.88 21.25
C LEU A 31 -0.26 0.67 21.18
N VAL A 32 0.95 0.86 20.66
CA VAL A 32 1.99 -0.19 20.59
C VAL A 32 2.28 -0.74 21.98
N ARG A 33 2.50 0.14 22.98
CA ARG A 33 2.73 -0.29 24.37
C ARG A 33 1.53 -1.03 24.95
N TYR A 34 0.32 -0.58 24.65
CA TYR A 34 -0.92 -1.19 25.13
C TYR A 34 -1.11 -2.60 24.57
N ALA A 35 -0.86 -2.79 23.28
CA ALA A 35 -0.90 -4.08 22.59
C ALA A 35 0.19 -5.03 23.12
N ALA A 36 1.42 -4.52 23.31
CA ALA A 36 2.54 -5.32 23.81
C ALA A 36 2.26 -5.93 25.20
N ARG A 37 1.58 -5.18 26.10
CA ARG A 37 1.15 -5.71 27.42
C ARG A 37 0.17 -6.89 27.33
N ARG A 38 -0.35 -7.19 26.15
CA ARG A 38 -1.29 -8.29 25.86
C ARG A 38 -0.67 -9.36 24.95
N GLY A 39 0.64 -9.31 24.72
CA GLY A 39 1.31 -10.22 23.80
C GLY A 39 0.96 -9.98 22.33
N VAL A 40 0.38 -8.82 21.98
CA VAL A 40 0.02 -8.45 20.61
C VAL A 40 1.10 -7.53 20.03
N SER A 41 1.63 -7.90 18.86
CA SER A 41 2.52 -7.04 18.08
C SER A 41 1.72 -6.24 17.06
N VAL A 42 1.99 -4.94 16.96
CA VAL A 42 1.36 -4.05 15.97
C VAL A 42 2.31 -3.92 14.78
N VAL A 43 1.90 -4.45 13.62
CA VAL A 43 2.62 -4.33 12.35
C VAL A 43 2.02 -3.16 11.58
N PRO A 44 2.79 -2.10 11.28
CA PRO A 44 2.29 -0.97 10.50
C PRO A 44 2.23 -1.31 9.01
N GLU A 45 1.29 -0.69 8.30
CA GLU A 45 1.20 -0.71 6.84
C GLU A 45 1.31 0.70 6.26
N ILE A 46 2.27 0.89 5.36
CA ILE A 46 2.40 2.09 4.52
C ILE A 46 2.23 1.66 3.06
N GLY A 47 1.01 1.80 2.53
CA GLY A 47 0.68 1.40 1.16
C GLY A 47 1.45 2.21 0.11
N MET A 48 2.17 1.52 -0.77
CA MET A 48 2.85 2.05 -1.94
C MET A 48 2.99 0.97 -3.03
N PRO A 49 3.07 1.28 -4.33
CA PRO A 49 2.94 2.60 -4.97
C PRO A 49 1.48 3.06 -5.19
N GLY A 50 0.52 2.13 -5.08
CA GLY A 50 -0.92 2.38 -5.13
C GLY A 50 -1.46 2.92 -3.81
N HIS A 51 -2.77 3.18 -3.75
CA HIS A 51 -3.48 3.67 -2.54
C HIS A 51 -2.90 4.96 -1.91
N VAL A 52 -2.15 5.75 -2.68
CA VAL A 52 -1.40 6.93 -2.19
C VAL A 52 -2.13 8.26 -2.40
N ARG A 53 -3.41 8.25 -2.77
CA ARG A 53 -4.13 9.47 -3.17
C ARG A 53 -4.11 10.57 -2.10
N ALA A 54 -4.16 10.20 -0.82
CA ALA A 54 -4.05 11.16 0.28
C ALA A 54 -2.66 11.82 0.34
N ALA A 55 -1.58 11.06 0.12
CA ALA A 55 -0.22 11.59 0.07
C ALA A 55 -0.03 12.51 -1.14
N LEU A 56 -0.56 12.14 -2.31
CA LEU A 56 -0.48 12.97 -3.52
C LEU A 56 -1.33 14.24 -3.43
N ALA A 57 -2.42 14.24 -2.66
CA ALA A 57 -3.19 15.44 -2.39
C ALA A 57 -2.42 16.44 -1.51
N ALA A 58 -1.65 15.94 -0.52
CA ALA A 58 -0.82 16.76 0.35
C ALA A 58 0.50 17.20 -0.32
N TYR A 59 1.08 16.33 -1.14
CA TYR A 59 2.38 16.51 -1.79
C TYR A 59 2.31 16.14 -3.28
N PRO A 60 1.73 17.01 -4.14
CA PRO A 60 1.52 16.71 -5.55
C PRO A 60 2.81 16.38 -6.33
N HIS A 61 3.95 16.94 -5.92
CA HIS A 61 5.25 16.69 -6.53
C HIS A 61 5.69 15.22 -6.47
N LEU A 62 5.15 14.43 -5.53
CA LEU A 62 5.42 12.99 -5.44
C LEU A 62 4.73 12.15 -6.53
N GLY A 63 3.85 12.74 -7.34
CA GLY A 63 3.11 12.04 -8.39
C GLY A 63 3.79 12.03 -9.76
N ASN A 64 3.08 11.50 -10.77
CA ASN A 64 3.51 11.51 -12.17
C ASN A 64 3.13 12.79 -12.94
N ARG A 65 2.32 13.66 -12.32
CA ARG A 65 1.86 14.95 -12.86
C ARG A 65 1.88 15.98 -11.73
N PRO A 66 3.04 16.60 -11.44
CA PRO A 66 3.20 17.46 -10.27
C PRO A 66 2.40 18.77 -10.35
N ASP A 67 2.00 19.17 -11.56
CA ASP A 67 1.11 20.29 -11.86
C ASP A 67 -0.37 20.00 -11.59
N ARG A 68 -0.72 18.73 -11.37
CA ARG A 68 -2.10 18.31 -11.12
C ARG A 68 -2.43 18.40 -9.64
N THR A 69 -3.30 19.34 -9.27
CA THR A 69 -3.92 19.37 -7.94
C THR A 69 -4.86 18.18 -7.78
N LEU A 70 -4.77 17.48 -6.65
CA LEU A 70 -5.58 16.33 -6.32
C LEU A 70 -6.25 16.53 -4.97
N ASP A 71 -7.54 16.21 -4.89
CA ASP A 71 -8.21 16.06 -3.59
C ASP A 71 -7.96 14.67 -3.00
N VAL A 72 -8.08 14.57 -1.68
CA VAL A 72 -8.17 13.28 -0.97
C VAL A 72 -9.40 12.54 -1.49
N TRP A 73 -9.22 11.28 -1.88
CA TRP A 73 -10.26 10.51 -2.55
C TRP A 73 -11.53 10.36 -1.72
N THR A 74 -12.68 10.47 -2.37
CA THR A 74 -14.02 10.35 -1.75
C THR A 74 -14.75 9.06 -2.12
N ARG A 75 -14.16 8.23 -3.00
CA ARG A 75 -14.74 6.99 -3.55
C ARG A 75 -14.01 5.76 -3.04
N TRP A 76 -14.69 4.62 -3.04
CA TRP A 76 -14.08 3.28 -2.91
C TRP A 76 -13.58 2.78 -4.28
N GLY A 77 -12.75 1.74 -4.27
CA GLY A 77 -12.19 1.12 -5.47
C GLY A 77 -10.71 1.44 -5.72
N VAL A 78 -10.24 1.13 -6.93
CA VAL A 78 -8.82 1.22 -7.32
C VAL A 78 -8.47 2.60 -7.89
N CYS A 79 -7.48 3.27 -7.29
CA CYS A 79 -7.06 4.61 -7.73
C CYS A 79 -6.09 4.49 -8.89
N ASP A 80 -6.31 5.25 -9.97
CA ASP A 80 -5.38 5.31 -11.09
C ASP A 80 -4.17 6.22 -10.85
N THR A 81 -4.18 7.01 -9.77
CA THR A 81 -3.05 7.86 -9.40
C THR A 81 -2.10 7.16 -8.44
N VAL A 82 -0.86 6.98 -8.89
CA VAL A 82 0.19 6.26 -8.18
C VAL A 82 1.39 7.16 -7.93
N LEU A 83 2.28 6.75 -7.02
CA LEU A 83 3.54 7.46 -6.78
C LEU A 83 4.37 7.57 -8.07
N GLY A 84 5.14 8.65 -8.18
CA GLY A 84 6.22 8.77 -9.15
C GLY A 84 7.38 7.82 -8.83
N VAL A 85 8.42 7.85 -9.66
CA VAL A 85 9.62 6.99 -9.51
C VAL A 85 10.94 7.78 -9.61
N HIS A 86 10.86 9.09 -9.38
CA HIS A 86 12.01 9.98 -9.31
C HIS A 86 12.62 9.97 -7.89
N ASP A 87 13.83 10.50 -7.74
CA ASP A 87 14.62 10.33 -6.52
C ASP A 87 13.98 10.95 -5.28
N GLU A 88 13.22 12.04 -5.44
CA GLU A 88 12.46 12.66 -4.36
C GLU A 88 11.41 11.71 -3.76
N VAL A 89 10.72 10.92 -4.60
CA VAL A 89 9.79 9.89 -4.10
C VAL A 89 10.53 8.81 -3.32
N LEU A 90 11.70 8.37 -3.80
CA LEU A 90 12.50 7.38 -3.07
C LEU A 90 12.95 7.94 -1.71
N ALA A 91 13.33 9.21 -1.65
CA ALA A 91 13.71 9.89 -0.42
C ALA A 91 12.51 10.01 0.54
N PHE A 92 11.34 10.39 0.03
CA PHE A 92 10.10 10.45 0.78
C PHE A 92 9.74 9.09 1.39
N CYS A 93 9.74 8.01 0.59
CA CYS A 93 9.47 6.67 1.08
C CYS A 93 10.44 6.27 2.21
N ARG A 94 11.75 6.54 2.06
CA ARG A 94 12.74 6.25 3.12
C ARG A 94 12.50 7.05 4.38
N ALA A 95 12.15 8.34 4.26
CA ALA A 95 11.86 9.20 5.41
C ALA A 95 10.64 8.70 6.19
N VAL A 96 9.55 8.37 5.50
CA VAL A 96 8.34 7.80 6.12
C VAL A 96 8.66 6.46 6.79
N LEU A 97 9.37 5.56 6.11
CA LEU A 97 9.73 4.27 6.69
C LEU A 97 10.67 4.40 7.90
N ALA A 98 11.59 5.38 7.89
CA ALA A 98 12.43 5.67 9.06
C ALA A 98 11.57 6.04 10.28
N GLU A 99 10.64 6.98 10.13
CA GLU A 99 9.74 7.37 11.22
C GLU A 99 8.85 6.22 11.71
N VAL A 100 8.36 5.38 10.78
CA VAL A 100 7.58 4.19 11.13
C VAL A 100 8.41 3.21 11.95
N MET A 101 9.66 2.96 11.57
CA MET A 101 10.53 2.04 12.31
C MET A 101 10.91 2.55 13.71
N GLU A 102 10.87 3.86 13.96
CA GLU A 102 11.05 4.44 15.31
C GLU A 102 9.86 4.14 16.22
N VAL A 103 8.64 4.15 15.68
CA VAL A 103 7.40 3.99 16.47
C VAL A 103 7.03 2.53 16.66
N PHE A 104 7.24 1.70 15.64
CA PHE A 104 6.78 0.32 15.60
C PHE A 104 7.96 -0.65 15.76
N PRO A 105 8.09 -1.31 16.92
CA PRO A 105 9.21 -2.22 17.19
C PRO A 105 9.05 -3.57 16.49
N ALA A 106 7.89 -3.87 15.90
CA ALA A 106 7.64 -5.14 15.21
C ALA A 106 8.72 -5.41 14.14
N PRO A 107 9.16 -6.67 13.97
CA PRO A 107 10.17 -7.00 12.97
C PRO A 107 9.64 -6.85 11.54
N TYR A 108 8.33 -6.69 11.35
CA TYR A 108 7.69 -6.55 10.05
C TYR A 108 7.19 -5.13 9.82
N VAL A 109 7.21 -4.70 8.56
CA VAL A 109 6.53 -3.49 8.07
C VAL A 109 5.85 -3.86 6.74
N HIS A 110 4.55 -3.60 6.64
CA HIS A 110 3.77 -3.87 5.44
C HIS A 110 3.88 -2.70 4.47
N LEU A 111 4.18 -2.97 3.21
CA LEU A 111 4.36 -1.96 2.14
C LEU A 111 3.15 -1.86 1.20
N GLY A 112 2.10 -2.65 1.46
CA GLY A 112 0.96 -2.79 0.57
C GLY A 112 1.38 -3.49 -0.72
N GLY A 113 1.32 -2.76 -1.83
CA GLY A 113 1.73 -3.23 -3.15
C GLY A 113 0.60 -3.79 -4.00
N ASP A 114 -0.62 -3.81 -3.48
CA ASP A 114 -1.85 -4.20 -4.17
C ASP A 114 -2.41 -3.09 -5.06
N GLU A 115 -3.28 -3.49 -6.00
CA GLU A 115 -4.18 -2.62 -6.76
C GLU A 115 -3.50 -1.34 -7.26
N CYS A 116 -2.37 -1.52 -7.94
CA CYS A 116 -1.55 -0.42 -8.45
C CYS A 116 -1.60 -0.35 -9.99
N PRO A 117 -2.55 0.38 -10.60
CA PRO A 117 -2.58 0.61 -12.04
C PRO A 117 -1.30 1.31 -12.51
N THR A 118 -0.57 0.66 -13.42
CA THR A 118 0.71 1.16 -13.93
C THR A 118 0.57 2.14 -15.10
N THR A 119 -0.67 2.45 -15.51
CA THR A 119 -1.00 3.30 -16.66
C THR A 119 -0.38 4.70 -16.59
N GLU A 120 -0.28 5.30 -15.41
CA GLU A 120 0.39 6.61 -15.27
C GLU A 120 1.88 6.54 -15.59
N TRP A 121 2.56 5.45 -15.22
CA TRP A 121 3.97 5.25 -15.54
C TRP A 121 4.20 5.02 -17.02
N GLU A 122 3.30 4.30 -17.69
CA GLU A 122 3.39 4.11 -19.15
C GLU A 122 3.36 5.43 -19.92
N ARG A 123 2.62 6.42 -19.39
CA ARG A 123 2.46 7.74 -20.00
C ARG A 123 3.45 8.78 -19.49
N SER A 124 4.21 8.48 -18.43
CA SER A 124 5.13 9.41 -17.77
C SER A 124 6.53 9.34 -18.42
N PRO A 125 7.04 10.45 -19.00
CA PRO A 125 8.41 10.48 -19.54
C PRO A 125 9.46 10.15 -18.48
N VAL A 126 9.26 10.61 -17.25
CA VAL A 126 10.15 10.34 -16.11
C VAL A 126 10.16 8.86 -15.78
N ALA A 127 8.99 8.21 -15.74
CA ALA A 127 8.92 6.78 -15.45
C ALA A 127 9.52 5.93 -16.59
N ARG A 128 9.27 6.30 -17.85
CA ARG A 128 9.90 5.63 -18.99
C ARG A 128 11.42 5.75 -18.97
N ALA A 129 11.95 6.93 -18.65
CA ALA A 129 13.38 7.15 -18.50
C ALA A 129 13.96 6.34 -17.33
N ARG A 130 13.27 6.30 -16.18
CA ARG A 130 13.67 5.45 -15.05
C ARG A 130 13.69 3.98 -15.43
N ALA A 131 12.65 3.46 -16.07
CA ALA A 131 12.59 2.07 -16.48
C ALA A 131 13.77 1.71 -17.40
N ALA A 132 14.10 2.58 -18.37
CA ALA A 132 15.26 2.39 -19.23
C ALA A 132 16.59 2.42 -18.45
N ALA A 133 16.76 3.39 -17.55
CA ALA A 133 17.98 3.54 -16.73
C ALA A 133 18.24 2.35 -15.81
N GLU A 134 17.17 1.73 -15.30
CA GLU A 134 17.24 0.56 -14.41
C GLU A 134 17.20 -0.77 -15.18
N GLY A 135 17.22 -0.74 -16.51
CA GLY A 135 17.21 -1.94 -17.37
C GLY A 135 15.91 -2.76 -17.30
N LEU A 136 14.79 -2.12 -16.97
CA LEU A 136 13.49 -2.76 -16.84
C LEU A 136 12.79 -2.90 -18.21
N PRO A 137 12.04 -3.99 -18.44
CA PRO A 137 11.44 -4.28 -19.74
C PRO A 137 10.32 -3.30 -20.13
N ALA A 138 9.64 -2.71 -19.14
CA ALA A 138 8.56 -1.76 -19.34
C ALA A 138 8.35 -0.92 -18.08
N PRO A 139 7.69 0.25 -18.18
CA PRO A 139 7.31 1.05 -17.01
C PRO A 139 6.47 0.28 -15.99
N ALA A 140 5.66 -0.69 -16.40
CA ALA A 140 4.90 -1.54 -15.47
C ALA A 140 5.81 -2.32 -14.49
N ALA A 141 7.04 -2.68 -14.88
CA ALA A 141 8.00 -3.34 -14.02
C ALA A 141 8.55 -2.44 -12.90
N LEU A 142 8.27 -1.12 -12.94
CA LEU A 142 8.62 -0.20 -11.85
C LEU A 142 7.87 -0.51 -10.55
N HIS A 143 6.75 -1.24 -10.61
CA HIS A 143 6.02 -1.71 -9.43
C HIS A 143 6.92 -2.55 -8.52
N GLY A 144 7.45 -3.65 -9.07
CA GLY A 144 8.36 -4.53 -8.35
C GLY A 144 9.69 -3.84 -8.01
N TRP A 145 10.18 -2.95 -8.87
CA TRP A 145 11.40 -2.17 -8.58
C TRP A 145 11.22 -1.25 -7.37
N LEU A 146 10.13 -0.49 -7.29
CA LEU A 146 9.90 0.44 -6.18
C LEU A 146 9.70 -0.31 -4.86
N LEU A 147 8.88 -1.36 -4.89
CA LEU A 147 8.73 -2.27 -3.74
C LEU A 147 10.09 -2.87 -3.34
N GLY A 148 10.91 -3.26 -4.32
CA GLY A 148 12.26 -3.78 -4.08
C GLY A 148 13.16 -2.76 -3.38
N LYS A 149 13.15 -1.49 -3.81
CA LYS A 149 13.91 -0.41 -3.15
C LYS A 149 13.44 -0.18 -1.71
N ALA A 150 12.13 -0.12 -1.48
CA ALA A 150 11.56 0.07 -0.14
C ALA A 150 11.83 -1.13 0.78
N GLY A 151 11.68 -2.36 0.25
CA GLY A 151 11.95 -3.59 0.98
C GLY A 151 13.41 -3.79 1.32
N ALA A 152 14.32 -3.44 0.40
CA ALA A 152 15.76 -3.44 0.68
C ALA A 152 16.11 -2.46 1.81
N TYR A 153 15.54 -1.24 1.77
CA TYR A 153 15.73 -0.27 2.85
C TYR A 153 15.25 -0.83 4.21
N LEU A 154 14.11 -1.51 4.27
CA LEU A 154 13.64 -2.18 5.47
C LEU A 154 14.61 -3.28 5.94
N ALA A 155 15.09 -4.12 5.02
CA ALA A 155 16.03 -5.20 5.33
C ALA A 155 17.36 -4.67 5.88
N ASP A 156 17.89 -3.60 5.31
CA ASP A 156 19.11 -2.93 5.78
C ASP A 156 18.97 -2.40 7.22
N HIS A 157 17.74 -2.17 7.68
CA HIS A 157 17.41 -1.73 9.04
C HIS A 157 16.87 -2.88 9.93
N GLY A 158 17.11 -4.13 9.53
CA GLY A 158 16.73 -5.31 10.31
C GLY A 158 15.22 -5.58 10.33
N ARG A 159 14.46 -5.01 9.40
CA ARG A 159 13.02 -5.24 9.25
C ARG A 159 12.74 -6.18 8.08
N ARG A 160 11.61 -6.87 8.15
CA ARG A 160 11.12 -7.81 7.14
C ARG A 160 9.96 -7.16 6.38
N PRO A 161 10.09 -6.89 5.08
CA PRO A 161 9.01 -6.32 4.31
C PRO A 161 7.87 -7.33 4.15
N VAL A 162 6.64 -6.86 4.27
CA VAL A 162 5.42 -7.61 3.94
C VAL A 162 4.72 -6.91 2.79
N GLY A 163 4.15 -7.67 1.86
CA GLY A 163 3.35 -7.11 0.77
C GLY A 163 2.18 -8.02 0.42
N TRP A 164 1.14 -7.42 -0.15
CA TRP A 164 0.01 -8.17 -0.68
C TRP A 164 0.44 -8.98 -1.90
N ALA A 165 0.08 -10.26 -1.92
CA ALA A 165 0.24 -11.11 -3.09
C ALA A 165 -1.02 -11.05 -3.94
N GLU A 166 -0.88 -10.63 -5.20
CA GLU A 166 -1.97 -10.52 -6.16
C GLU A 166 -1.56 -11.01 -7.56
N ASN A 167 -2.53 -11.07 -8.48
CA ASN A 167 -2.26 -11.44 -9.87
C ASN A 167 -1.42 -10.37 -10.57
N GLY A 168 -0.38 -10.81 -11.29
CA GLY A 168 0.38 -9.94 -12.19
C GLY A 168 1.47 -9.09 -11.52
N SER A 169 1.51 -9.02 -10.19
CA SER A 169 2.63 -8.44 -9.45
C SER A 169 3.48 -9.54 -8.79
N ARG A 170 4.80 -9.43 -8.93
CA ARG A 170 5.74 -10.35 -8.29
C ARG A 170 6.43 -9.61 -7.16
N LEU A 171 6.17 -10.05 -5.93
CA LEU A 171 6.88 -9.51 -4.77
C LEU A 171 8.39 -9.76 -4.92
N PRO A 172 9.24 -8.77 -4.58
CA PRO A 172 10.69 -8.93 -4.56
C PRO A 172 11.15 -10.02 -3.56
N PRO A 173 12.27 -10.72 -3.80
CA PRO A 173 12.84 -11.67 -2.84
C PRO A 173 12.99 -11.09 -1.43
N GLY A 174 12.82 -11.91 -0.40
CA GLY A 174 12.90 -11.49 1.01
C GLY A 174 11.61 -10.93 1.60
N PHE A 175 10.59 -10.66 0.78
CA PHE A 175 9.26 -10.30 1.26
C PHE A 175 8.55 -11.48 1.92
N THR A 176 7.77 -11.18 2.95
CA THR A 176 6.66 -12.04 3.40
C THR A 176 5.43 -11.69 2.57
N ALA A 177 4.75 -12.70 2.03
CA ALA A 177 3.60 -12.52 1.17
C ALA A 177 2.30 -12.66 1.98
N MET A 178 1.42 -11.66 1.91
CA MET A 178 0.08 -11.73 2.49
C MET A 178 -0.92 -12.01 1.37
N SER A 179 -1.45 -13.23 1.32
CA SER A 179 -2.28 -13.71 0.22
C SER A 179 -3.76 -13.57 0.54
N TRP A 180 -4.46 -12.75 -0.24
CA TRP A 180 -5.86 -12.40 0.05
C TRP A 180 -6.85 -12.80 -1.04
N ARG A 181 -6.45 -12.85 -2.31
CA ARG A 181 -7.40 -12.99 -3.42
C ARG A 181 -7.63 -14.44 -3.82
N GLU A 182 -6.62 -15.11 -4.37
CA GLU A 182 -6.74 -16.50 -4.84
C GLU A 182 -5.76 -17.41 -4.10
N PRO A 183 -6.15 -18.66 -3.76
CA PRO A 183 -5.23 -19.64 -3.16
C PRO A 183 -3.97 -19.90 -4.00
N ALA A 184 -4.05 -19.71 -5.32
CA ALA A 184 -2.91 -19.85 -6.22
C ALA A 184 -1.80 -18.82 -5.97
N HIS A 185 -2.11 -17.64 -5.42
CA HIS A 185 -1.13 -16.61 -5.08
C HIS A 185 -0.24 -17.06 -3.92
N ALA A 186 -0.82 -17.66 -2.88
CA ALA A 186 -0.08 -18.27 -1.80
C ALA A 186 0.85 -19.39 -2.30
N ALA A 187 0.34 -20.27 -3.17
CA ALA A 187 1.14 -21.35 -3.74
C ALA A 187 2.32 -20.83 -4.59
N ASP A 188 2.12 -19.74 -5.34
CA ASP A 188 3.21 -19.10 -6.09
C ASP A 188 4.25 -18.46 -5.20
N ALA A 189 3.82 -17.74 -4.16
CA ALA A 189 4.71 -17.12 -3.19
C ALA A 189 5.58 -18.18 -2.47
N LEU A 190 4.97 -19.29 -2.03
CA LEU A 190 5.70 -20.42 -1.40
C LEU A 190 6.73 -21.03 -2.35
N ARG A 191 6.35 -21.29 -3.62
CA ARG A 191 7.28 -21.83 -4.65
C ARG A 191 8.48 -20.93 -4.91
N ARG A 192 8.34 -19.63 -4.66
CA ARG A 192 9.39 -18.62 -4.81
C ARG A 192 10.20 -18.37 -3.53
N GLY A 193 9.90 -19.10 -2.44
CA GLY A 193 10.64 -19.03 -1.18
C GLY A 193 10.20 -17.92 -0.23
N HIS A 194 9.00 -17.36 -0.42
CA HIS A 194 8.42 -16.41 0.52
C HIS A 194 7.74 -17.14 1.69
N ASP A 195 7.86 -16.57 2.89
CA ASP A 195 6.91 -16.86 3.96
C ASP A 195 5.53 -16.31 3.58
N VAL A 196 4.46 -17.01 3.98
CA VAL A 196 3.08 -16.64 3.60
C VAL A 196 2.17 -16.50 4.81
N VAL A 197 1.40 -15.42 4.83
CA VAL A 197 0.24 -15.21 5.70
C VAL A 197 -1.03 -15.32 4.86
N LEU A 198 -1.94 -16.21 5.26
CA LEU A 198 -3.21 -16.42 4.55
C LEU A 198 -4.30 -15.51 5.10
N THR A 199 -4.84 -14.64 4.25
CA THR A 199 -5.95 -13.73 4.56
C THR A 199 -6.99 -13.75 3.44
N HIS A 200 -7.35 -14.96 3.02
CA HIS A 200 -8.24 -15.19 1.90
C HIS A 200 -9.61 -14.53 2.12
N HIS A 201 -9.98 -13.63 1.20
CA HIS A 201 -11.07 -12.68 1.39
C HIS A 201 -12.40 -13.34 1.71
N ARG A 202 -12.76 -14.44 1.03
CA ARG A 202 -14.04 -15.14 1.25
C ARG A 202 -14.19 -15.74 2.66
N THR A 203 -13.11 -15.86 3.41
CA THR A 203 -13.06 -16.51 4.72
C THR A 203 -12.58 -15.60 5.85
N THR A 204 -11.91 -14.49 5.52
CA THR A 204 -11.32 -13.60 6.54
C THR A 204 -11.66 -12.12 6.36
N TYR A 205 -12.39 -11.73 5.32
CA TYR A 205 -12.88 -10.34 5.19
C TYR A 205 -14.15 -10.20 6.00
N LEU A 206 -14.06 -9.43 7.09
CA LEU A 206 -15.14 -9.22 8.03
C LEU A 206 -16.06 -8.05 7.63
N ASP A 207 -15.73 -7.36 6.54
CA ASP A 207 -16.53 -6.31 5.89
C ASP A 207 -17.62 -6.88 4.97
N TYR A 208 -17.58 -8.18 4.65
CA TYR A 208 -18.63 -8.82 3.87
C TYR A 208 -19.89 -9.03 4.71
N ALA A 209 -21.05 -9.00 4.05
CA ALA A 209 -22.32 -9.29 4.70
C ALA A 209 -22.31 -10.71 5.30
N GLN A 210 -22.76 -10.82 6.55
CA GLN A 210 -22.79 -12.09 7.28
C GLN A 210 -24.01 -12.96 6.94
N ASP A 211 -25.02 -12.36 6.32
CA ASP A 211 -26.23 -13.03 5.86
C ASP A 211 -26.74 -12.39 4.56
N HIS A 212 -27.68 -13.07 3.90
CA HIS A 212 -28.33 -12.63 2.67
C HIS A 212 -29.38 -11.54 2.88
N ASP A 213 -29.76 -11.26 4.14
CA ASP A 213 -30.72 -10.24 4.47
C ASP A 213 -30.16 -8.85 4.16
N ARG A 214 -30.68 -8.24 3.09
CA ARG A 214 -30.51 -6.82 2.84
C ARG A 214 -31.30 -6.09 3.92
N CYS A 215 -30.63 -5.31 4.77
CA CYS A 215 -31.33 -4.36 5.62
C CYS A 215 -32.33 -3.55 4.76
N GLY A 216 -33.62 -3.76 5.02
CA GLY A 216 -34.73 -3.09 4.36
C GLY A 216 -34.78 -1.60 4.64
#